data_AF-A0A2G6PIR5-F1
#
_entry.id   AF-A0A2G6PIR5-F1
#
_cell.length_a   1.000
_cell.length_b   1.000
_cell.length_c   1.000
_cell.angle_alpha   90.00
_cell.angle_beta   90.00
_cell.angle_gamma   90.00
#
_symmetry.space_group_name_H-M   'P 1'
#
loop_
_entity.id
_entity.type
_entity.pdbx_description
1 polymer ?
#
loop_
_entity_poly.entity_id
_entity_poly.type
_entity_poly.pdbx_seq_one_letter_code
_entity_poly.pdbx_strand_id
1 'polypeptide(L)'
;MKKRIQSIQHALRGLLALLLLTGLTARAAAQGEDQTRVGPDELPNIVTPNGDGVNDVFVLRNDKGAHMVLSLFTRDGSLVYTGEGSHIVFDGRNARGDELTTGTYFYTLEDPSNTYGKKNGVLHISRGKVRGADQ
;
A
#
# COMPACT_ATOMS: atom_id res chain seq x y z
N MET A 1 58.04 13.46 -51.36
CA MET A 1 57.40 13.37 -50.02
C MET A 1 56.46 14.56 -49.81
N LYS A 2 55.14 14.38 -50.03
CA LYS A 2 54.08 15.36 -49.68
C LYS A 2 52.67 14.71 -49.76
N LYS A 3 52.57 13.43 -49.37
CA LYS A 3 51.33 12.63 -49.40
C LYS A 3 50.67 12.43 -48.01
N ARG A 4 51.07 13.20 -46.98
CA ARG A 4 50.60 12.98 -45.59
C ARG A 4 49.72 14.08 -44.98
N ILE A 5 49.44 15.17 -45.70
CA ILE A 5 48.76 16.35 -45.11
C ILE A 5 47.28 16.46 -45.52
N GLN A 6 46.83 15.72 -46.55
CA GLN A 6 45.41 15.69 -46.95
C GLN A 6 44.52 14.73 -46.12
N SER A 7 45.11 14.00 -45.17
CA SER A 7 44.38 12.95 -44.41
C SER A 7 43.67 13.45 -43.13
N ILE A 8 43.78 14.74 -42.77
CA ILE A 8 43.21 15.28 -41.52
C ILE A 8 42.04 16.25 -41.76
N GLN A 9 41.88 16.79 -42.98
CA GLN A 9 40.72 17.62 -43.33
C GLN A 9 39.44 16.82 -43.64
N HIS A 10 39.53 15.48 -43.70
CA HIS A 10 38.37 14.58 -43.86
C HIS A 10 37.95 13.89 -42.55
N ALA A 11 38.76 13.99 -41.48
CA ALA A 11 38.46 13.34 -40.20
C ALA A 11 37.52 14.14 -39.29
N LEU A 12 37.15 15.38 -39.66
CA LEU A 12 36.26 16.24 -38.84
C LEU A 12 34.91 16.58 -39.49
N ARG A 13 34.62 16.04 -40.69
CA ARG A 13 33.28 16.12 -41.30
C ARG A 13 32.49 14.82 -41.21
N GLY A 14 33.11 13.73 -40.77
CA GLY A 14 32.46 12.44 -40.49
C GLY A 14 31.92 12.28 -39.07
N LEU A 15 32.25 13.17 -38.12
CA LEU A 15 31.78 13.07 -36.73
C LEU A 15 30.48 13.85 -36.46
N LEU A 16 30.12 14.81 -37.32
CA LEU A 16 28.85 15.55 -37.16
C LEU A 16 27.65 14.88 -37.86
N ALA A 17 27.89 13.85 -38.68
CA ALA A 17 26.85 13.13 -39.42
C ALA A 17 26.46 11.77 -38.79
N LEU A 18 26.94 11.45 -37.59
CA LEU A 18 26.57 10.24 -36.84
C LEU A 18 25.78 10.55 -35.55
N LEU A 19 25.29 11.78 -35.38
CA LEU A 19 24.46 12.22 -34.24
C LEU A 19 23.02 12.61 -34.61
N LEU A 20 22.56 12.26 -35.82
CA LEU A 20 21.17 12.45 -36.26
C LEU A 20 20.55 11.15 -36.80
N LEU A 21 20.98 10.00 -36.28
CA LEU A 21 20.27 8.74 -36.40
C LEU A 21 19.87 8.22 -35.02
N THR A 22 18.96 8.93 -34.36
CA THR A 22 18.06 8.32 -33.38
C THR A 22 16.66 8.76 -33.71
N GLY A 23 16.07 8.09 -34.70
CA GLY A 23 14.64 7.88 -34.65
C GLY A 23 14.33 7.20 -33.32
N LEU A 24 13.81 7.96 -32.36
CA LEU A 24 13.06 7.39 -31.26
C LEU A 24 11.75 8.17 -31.19
N THR A 25 10.81 7.69 -32.00
CA THR A 25 9.40 7.99 -31.84
C THR A 25 9.03 7.77 -30.38
N ALA A 26 8.34 8.74 -29.78
CA ALA A 26 7.75 8.61 -28.48
C ALA A 26 6.98 7.29 -28.37
N ARG A 27 7.30 6.50 -27.34
CA ARG A 27 6.29 5.64 -26.72
C ARG A 27 6.14 6.06 -25.28
N ALA A 28 5.09 6.83 -25.04
CA ALA A 28 4.43 6.80 -23.75
C ALA A 28 3.95 5.36 -23.52
N ALA A 29 4.63 4.68 -22.62
CA ALA A 29 4.10 3.68 -21.72
C ALA A 29 5.10 3.76 -20.56
N ALA A 30 4.78 4.39 -19.44
CA ALA A 30 4.06 3.68 -18.39
C ALA A 30 4.41 2.19 -18.45
N GLN A 31 5.69 1.87 -18.28
CA GLN A 31 6.09 0.53 -17.92
C GLN A 31 5.52 0.36 -16.52
N GLY A 32 4.28 -0.14 -16.48
CA GLY A 32 3.78 -0.83 -15.32
C GLY A 32 4.81 -1.89 -15.02
N GLU A 33 5.64 -1.62 -14.02
CA GLU A 33 6.17 -2.73 -13.27
C GLU A 33 4.94 -3.39 -12.68
N ASP A 34 4.58 -4.53 -13.28
CA ASP A 34 3.98 -5.63 -12.56
C ASP A 34 5.00 -6.07 -11.49
N GLN A 35 5.27 -5.18 -10.53
CA GLN A 35 5.53 -5.63 -9.19
C GLN A 35 4.21 -6.27 -8.85
N THR A 36 4.20 -7.58 -8.67
CA THR A 36 3.20 -8.19 -7.80
C THR A 36 3.27 -7.40 -6.49
N ARG A 37 2.46 -6.35 -6.38
CA ARG A 37 2.26 -5.51 -5.19
C ARG A 37 1.50 -6.43 -4.26
N VAL A 38 2.21 -7.40 -3.68
CA VAL A 38 1.63 -8.41 -2.79
C VAL A 38 1.32 -7.73 -1.46
N GLY A 39 0.28 -6.89 -1.47
CA GLY A 39 -0.39 -6.53 -0.23
C GLY A 39 -1.36 -7.66 0.12
N PRO A 40 -1.72 -7.85 1.39
CA PRO A 40 -2.52 -8.99 1.86
C PRO A 40 -3.75 -9.18 0.96
N ASP A 41 -3.85 -10.33 0.30
CA ASP A 41 -4.79 -10.55 -0.81
C ASP A 41 -6.25 -10.46 -0.35
N GLU A 42 -6.52 -10.73 0.93
CA GLU A 42 -7.82 -10.54 1.55
C GLU A 42 -7.65 -9.95 2.95
N LEU A 43 -8.38 -8.87 3.21
CA LEU A 43 -8.44 -8.23 4.52
C LEU A 43 -9.79 -8.56 5.17
N PRO A 44 -9.83 -8.85 6.49
CA PRO A 44 -11.10 -9.11 7.15
C PRO A 44 -12.05 -7.92 6.99
N ASN A 45 -13.33 -8.18 6.81
CA ASN A 45 -14.35 -7.12 6.66
C ASN A 45 -15.26 -7.02 7.89
N ILE A 46 -15.08 -7.90 8.89
CA ILE A 46 -15.87 -7.94 10.12
C ILE A 46 -15.01 -8.27 11.33
N VAL A 47 -15.33 -7.63 12.47
CA VAL A 47 -14.82 -7.97 13.80
C VAL A 47 -16.02 -8.15 14.73
N THR A 48 -16.05 -9.27 15.44
CA THR A 48 -17.04 -9.64 16.45
C THR A 48 -16.33 -9.92 17.77
N PRO A 49 -15.91 -8.89 18.53
CA PRO A 49 -15.11 -9.07 19.74
C PRO A 49 -15.99 -9.54 20.90
N ASN A 50 -16.45 -10.79 20.84
CA ASN A 50 -17.39 -11.43 21.76
C ASN A 50 -16.74 -12.60 22.55
N GLY A 51 -15.50 -12.97 22.22
CA GLY A 51 -14.71 -13.98 22.91
C GLY A 51 -15.04 -15.41 22.51
N ASP A 52 -15.67 -15.64 21.36
CA ASP A 52 -15.98 -16.99 20.86
C ASP A 52 -14.86 -17.62 20.01
N GLY A 53 -13.76 -16.88 19.78
CA GLY A 53 -12.62 -17.29 18.97
C GLY A 53 -12.80 -17.04 17.47
N VAL A 54 -13.94 -16.52 17.04
CA VAL A 54 -14.30 -16.31 15.63
C VAL A 54 -14.42 -14.81 15.35
N ASN A 55 -13.56 -14.31 14.45
CA ASN A 55 -13.50 -12.88 14.09
C ASN A 55 -13.37 -11.91 15.29
N ASP A 56 -12.84 -12.36 16.42
CA ASP A 56 -12.64 -11.53 17.62
C ASP A 56 -11.68 -10.35 17.37
N VAL A 57 -10.75 -10.55 16.43
CA VAL A 57 -9.70 -9.59 16.09
C VAL A 57 -9.53 -9.44 14.58
N PHE A 58 -9.24 -8.22 14.15
CA PHE A 58 -8.73 -7.91 12.83
C PHE A 58 -7.21 -8.01 12.85
N VAL A 59 -6.66 -9.02 12.15
CA VAL A 59 -5.24 -9.31 12.15
C VAL A 59 -4.63 -8.99 10.80
N LEU A 60 -3.57 -8.17 10.79
CA LEU A 60 -2.71 -7.95 9.65
C LEU A 60 -1.34 -8.56 9.92
N ARG A 61 -0.82 -9.31 8.95
CA ARG A 61 0.55 -9.83 8.97
C ARG A 61 1.16 -9.66 7.59
N ASN A 62 2.38 -9.13 7.56
CA ASN A 62 3.21 -9.14 6.37
C ASN A 62 4.36 -10.13 6.58
N ASP A 63 4.33 -11.26 5.86
CA ASP A 63 5.33 -12.34 6.02
C ASP A 63 6.74 -11.93 5.55
N LYS A 64 6.83 -10.90 4.71
CA LYS A 64 8.11 -10.31 4.28
C LYS A 64 8.62 -9.24 5.26
N GLY A 65 7.89 -9.00 6.35
CA GLY A 65 8.26 -8.04 7.38
C GLY A 65 8.08 -6.57 6.98
N ALA A 66 7.36 -6.28 5.88
CA ALA A 66 7.13 -4.89 5.49
C ALA A 66 6.34 -4.15 6.57
N HIS A 67 6.73 -2.91 6.83
CA HIS A 67 6.08 -2.07 7.82
C HIS A 67 4.74 -1.56 7.28
N MET A 68 3.65 -1.81 8.03
CA MET A 68 2.31 -1.40 7.67
C MET A 68 1.84 -0.29 8.59
N VAL A 69 0.98 0.59 8.10
CA VAL A 69 0.26 1.59 8.90
C VAL A 69 -1.24 1.42 8.63
N LEU A 70 -1.98 0.97 9.64
CA LEU A 70 -3.42 0.85 9.64
C LEU A 70 -4.03 2.07 10.32
N SER A 71 -4.96 2.74 9.66
CA SER A 71 -5.78 3.81 10.25
C SER A 71 -7.26 3.47 10.09
N LEU A 72 -8.03 3.59 11.17
CA LEU A 72 -9.46 3.33 11.20
C LEU A 72 -10.23 4.62 11.48
N PHE A 73 -11.30 4.81 10.71
CA PHE A 73 -12.12 6.01 10.70
C PHE A 73 -13.59 5.66 10.90
N THR A 74 -14.32 6.54 11.58
CA THR A 74 -15.78 6.53 11.60
C THR A 74 -16.35 6.95 10.25
N ARG A 75 -17.67 6.84 10.09
CA ARG A 75 -18.38 7.26 8.86
C ARG A 75 -18.29 8.75 8.56
N ASP A 76 -18.13 9.59 9.58
CA ASP A 76 -17.89 11.03 9.44
C ASP A 76 -16.40 11.37 9.14
N GLY A 77 -15.52 10.36 9.10
CA GLY A 77 -14.10 10.54 8.78
C GLY A 77 -13.20 10.81 9.99
N SER A 78 -13.72 10.71 11.22
CA SER A 78 -12.91 10.87 12.43
C SER A 78 -12.01 9.66 12.66
N LEU A 79 -10.70 9.88 12.86
CA LEU A 79 -9.73 8.84 13.19
C LEU A 79 -10.00 8.29 14.60
N VAL A 80 -10.16 6.98 14.73
CA VAL A 80 -10.47 6.30 16.01
C VAL A 80 -9.41 5.30 16.46
N TYR A 81 -8.61 4.79 15.53
CA TYR A 81 -7.52 3.88 15.84
C TYR A 81 -6.40 4.00 14.81
N THR A 82 -5.17 3.84 15.29
CA THR A 82 -3.98 3.66 14.44
C THR A 82 -3.17 2.49 14.97
N GLY A 83 -2.64 1.68 14.08
CA GLY A 83 -1.73 0.58 14.38
C GLY A 83 -0.60 0.56 13.37
N GLU A 84 0.61 0.24 13.80
CA GLU A 84 1.78 0.22 12.93
C GLU A 84 2.68 -0.98 13.21
N GLY A 85 3.38 -1.44 12.17
CA GLY A 85 4.34 -2.54 12.24
C GLY A 85 4.09 -3.62 11.19
N SER A 86 4.90 -4.68 11.24
CA SER A 86 4.76 -5.85 10.36
C SER A 86 3.68 -6.83 10.81
N HIS A 87 3.17 -6.65 12.02
CA HIS A 87 2.06 -7.40 12.59
C HIS A 87 1.17 -6.46 13.41
N ILE A 88 -0.09 -6.32 13.00
CA ILE A 88 -1.07 -5.44 13.66
C ILE A 88 -2.26 -6.30 14.07
N VAL A 89 -2.73 -6.11 15.31
CA VAL A 89 -3.92 -6.76 15.84
C VAL A 89 -4.83 -5.68 16.38
N PHE A 90 -6.08 -5.70 15.92
CA PHE A 90 -7.12 -4.77 16.36
C PHE A 90 -8.31 -5.56 16.91
N ASP A 91 -8.71 -5.25 18.14
CA ASP A 91 -9.73 -5.98 18.93
C ASP A 91 -11.06 -5.20 19.08
N GLY A 92 -11.25 -4.16 18.26
CA GLY A 92 -12.44 -3.32 18.35
C GLY A 92 -12.36 -2.22 19.41
N ARG A 93 -11.18 -1.90 19.95
CA ARG A 93 -10.96 -0.78 20.89
C ARG A 93 -10.22 0.40 20.25
N ASN A 94 -10.55 1.61 20.65
CA ASN A 94 -9.82 2.80 20.23
C ASN A 94 -8.42 2.86 20.89
N ALA A 95 -7.62 3.86 20.53
CA ALA A 95 -6.28 4.07 21.11
C ALA A 95 -6.26 4.31 22.64
N ARG A 96 -7.40 4.59 23.26
CA ARG A 96 -7.56 4.77 24.71
C ARG A 96 -8.00 3.49 25.42
N GLY A 97 -8.30 2.43 24.68
CA GLY A 97 -8.83 1.16 25.19
C GLY A 97 -10.37 1.13 25.30
N ASP A 98 -11.06 2.22 24.92
CA ASP A 98 -12.53 2.24 24.93
C ASP A 98 -13.07 1.39 23.79
N GLU A 99 -14.18 0.69 24.05
CA GLU A 99 -14.84 -0.11 23.03
C GLU A 99 -15.44 0.79 21.94
N LEU A 100 -15.09 0.51 20.68
CA LEU A 100 -15.80 1.09 19.56
C LEU A 100 -17.19 0.49 19.47
N THR A 101 -18.16 1.34 19.13
CA THR A 101 -19.56 0.97 18.99
C THR A 101 -19.75 0.01 17.81
N THR A 102 -20.86 -0.74 17.85
CA THR A 102 -21.29 -1.49 16.67
C THR A 102 -21.56 -0.53 15.51
N GLY A 103 -21.01 -0.82 14.34
CA GLY A 103 -21.15 0.04 13.19
C GLY A 103 -20.18 -0.25 12.06
N THR A 104 -20.22 0.63 11.07
CA THR A 104 -19.34 0.60 9.89
C THR A 104 -18.21 1.60 10.07
N TYR A 105 -16.99 1.10 9.91
CA TYR A 105 -15.75 1.85 9.94
C TYR A 105 -15.06 1.74 8.59
N PHE A 106 -14.20 2.70 8.29
CA PHE A 106 -13.40 2.74 7.09
C PHE A 106 -11.94 2.60 7.49
N TYR A 107 -11.14 1.89 6.69
CA TYR A 107 -9.72 1.80 6.95
C TYR A 107 -8.88 2.22 5.76
N THR A 108 -7.68 2.71 6.08
CA THR A 108 -6.56 2.82 5.15
C THR A 108 -5.41 1.96 5.65
N LEU A 109 -4.79 1.22 4.74
CA LEU A 109 -3.57 0.46 4.98
C LEU A 109 -2.48 1.00 4.05
N GLU A 110 -1.46 1.59 4.65
CA GLU A 110 -0.36 2.24 3.94
C GLU A 110 0.96 1.52 4.21
N ASP A 111 1.89 1.68 3.26
CA ASP A 111 3.27 1.23 3.38
C ASP A 111 4.18 2.46 3.27
N PRO A 112 4.80 2.90 4.38
CA PRO A 112 5.76 4.01 4.35
C PRO A 112 6.95 3.76 3.41
N SER A 113 7.28 2.49 3.14
CA SER A 113 8.37 2.09 2.25
C SER A 113 7.92 1.87 0.79
N ASN A 114 6.61 2.01 0.50
CA ASN A 114 6.02 1.89 -0.83
C ASN A 114 6.35 0.55 -1.56
N THR A 115 6.50 -0.53 -0.80
CA THR A 115 6.70 -1.91 -1.31
C THR A 115 5.38 -2.55 -1.78
N TYR A 116 4.24 -2.04 -1.29
CA TYR A 116 2.91 -2.38 -1.81
C TYR A 116 2.02 -1.14 -1.92
N GLY A 117 0.90 -1.28 -2.64
CA GLY A 117 -0.04 -0.18 -2.83
C GLY A 117 -0.98 0.03 -1.66
N LYS A 118 -1.25 1.31 -1.36
CA LYS A 118 -2.29 1.71 -0.41
C LYS A 118 -3.58 0.94 -0.66
N LYS A 119 -4.11 0.33 0.39
CA LYS A 119 -5.42 -0.35 0.37
C LYS A 119 -6.40 0.44 1.22
N ASN A 120 -7.64 0.55 0.75
CA ASN A 120 -8.74 1.09 1.51
C ASN A 120 -9.83 0.03 1.62
N GLY A 121 -10.63 0.10 2.65
CA GLY A 121 -11.77 -0.81 2.78
C GLY A 121 -12.72 -0.45 3.90
N VAL A 122 -13.64 -1.37 4.14
CA VAL A 122 -14.71 -1.24 5.13
C VAL A 122 -14.51 -2.33 6.17
N LEU A 123 -14.68 -1.95 7.44
CA LEU A 123 -14.66 -2.85 8.58
C LEU A 123 -15.97 -2.72 9.35
N HIS A 124 -16.70 -3.81 9.50
CA HIS A 124 -17.89 -3.87 10.34
C HIS A 124 -17.50 -4.34 11.73
N ILE A 125 -17.81 -3.55 12.76
CA ILE A 125 -17.71 -3.99 14.15
C ILE A 125 -19.10 -4.38 14.60
N SER A 126 -19.28 -5.62 15.03
CA SER A 126 -20.58 -6.13 15.53
C SER A 126 -20.42 -6.70 16.93
N ARG A 127 -21.09 -6.08 17.90
CA ARG A 127 -21.15 -6.56 19.28
C ARG A 127 -22.55 -7.14 19.50
N GLY A 128 -22.63 -8.44 19.76
CA GLY A 128 -23.85 -9.06 20.24
C GLY A 128 -24.18 -8.50 21.63
N LYS A 129 -25.34 -7.87 21.79
CA LYS A 129 -25.81 -7.48 23.12
C LYS A 129 -26.05 -8.77 23.91
N VAL A 130 -25.28 -9.02 24.97
CA VAL A 130 -25.56 -10.11 25.91
C VAL A 130 -26.96 -9.85 26.47
N ARG A 131 -27.95 -10.62 26.02
CA ARG A 131 -29.30 -10.58 26.58
C ARG A 131 -29.25 -11.26 27.94
N GLY A 132 -29.26 -10.47 29.01
CA GLY A 132 -29.68 -10.90 30.34
C GLY A 132 -28.56 -11.03 31.37
N ALA A 133 -28.32 -9.95 32.12
CA ALA A 133 -27.81 -9.99 33.49
C ALA A 133 -28.67 -9.13 34.43
N ASP A 134 -29.96 -8.98 34.10
CA ASP A 134 -30.98 -8.38 34.95
C ASP A 134 -32.26 -9.21 34.81
N GLN A 135 -32.39 -10.28 35.61
CA GLN A 135 -33.64 -10.84 36.14
C GLN A 135 -33.32 -11.61 37.42
#